data_AF-A0A7J9JB19-F1
#
_entry.id   AF-A0A7J9JB19-F1
#
_cell.length_a   1.000
_cell.length_b   1.000
_cell.length_c   1.000
_cell.angle_alpha   90.00
_cell.angle_beta   90.00
_cell.angle_gamma   90.00
#
_symmetry.space_group_name_H-M   'P 1'
#
loop_
_entity.id
_entity.type
_entity.pdbx_description
1 polymer ?
#
loop_
_entity_poly.entity_id
_entity_poly.type
_entity_poly.pdbx_seq_one_letter_code
_entity_poly.pdbx_strand_id
1 'polypeptide(L)'
;MTGKGGTHDSRHYKQFPQETGFLRKDGAWNTKYGQFFLEWYSGKLPEHGDRILTAAKATFRGTETKLSGKVAGIHWHYRTRSHAAELTAGYYNIRYQDGYLPIA
;
A
#
# COMPACT_ATOMS: atom_id res chain seq x y z
N MET A 1 -13.57 12.47 14.74
CA MET A 1 -12.49 13.42 14.43
C MET A 1 -11.56 12.75 13.43
N THR A 2 -11.74 13.00 12.14
CA THR A 2 -10.93 12.43 11.06
C THR A 2 -9.73 13.35 10.78
N GLY A 3 -8.53 12.85 11.04
CA GLY A 3 -7.28 13.61 10.93
C GLY A 3 -6.92 13.91 9.48
N LYS A 4 -6.82 15.20 9.14
CA LYS A 4 -6.28 15.72 7.87
C LYS A 4 -4.74 15.68 7.79
N GLY A 5 -4.07 15.06 8.76
CA GLY A 5 -2.61 14.88 8.77
C GLY A 5 -2.28 13.40 8.60
N GLY A 6 -1.39 13.09 7.66
CA GLY A 6 -0.77 11.76 7.57
C GLY A 6 -0.04 11.41 8.88
N THR A 7 0.46 10.18 8.99
CA THR A 7 1.14 9.71 10.20
C THR A 7 2.33 10.64 10.52
N HIS A 8 2.19 11.50 11.52
CA HIS A 8 3.22 12.49 11.91
C HIS A 8 4.51 11.85 12.46
N ASP A 9 4.64 10.52 12.39
CA ASP A 9 5.68 9.74 13.08
C ASP A 9 6.18 8.52 12.27
N SER A 10 6.10 8.59 10.93
CA SER A 10 6.62 7.54 10.02
C SER A 10 8.09 7.72 9.60
N ARG A 11 8.67 8.92 9.79
CA ARG A 11 10.10 9.30 9.53
C ARG A 11 10.76 8.76 8.24
N HIS A 12 12.03 9.14 8.00
CA HIS A 12 12.73 9.16 6.69
C HIS A 12 13.03 7.79 6.04
N TYR A 13 13.22 7.80 4.71
CA TYR A 13 13.49 6.66 3.80
C TYR A 13 14.54 5.63 4.27
N LYS A 14 15.49 6.00 5.13
CA LYS A 14 16.62 5.13 5.54
C LYS A 14 16.46 4.50 6.92
N GLN A 15 15.32 4.67 7.57
CA GLN A 15 15.17 4.26 8.97
C GLN A 15 14.64 2.84 9.11
N PHE A 16 15.24 2.04 10.00
CA PHE A 16 14.74 0.70 10.29
C PHE A 16 13.32 0.78 10.88
N PRO A 17 12.39 -0.12 10.52
CA PRO A 17 11.01 -0.09 11.01
C PRO A 17 10.90 0.00 12.54
N GLN A 18 11.85 -0.61 13.25
CA GLN A 18 11.98 -0.62 14.72
C GLN A 18 12.18 0.77 15.33
N GLU A 19 12.66 1.74 14.56
CA GLU A 19 12.99 3.09 15.02
C GLU A 19 11.90 4.12 14.72
N THR A 20 10.81 3.69 14.07
CA THR A 20 9.65 4.57 13.77
C THR A 20 8.51 4.30 14.75
N GLY A 21 7.82 5.37 15.16
CA GLY A 21 6.64 5.25 16.01
C GLY A 21 5.54 4.41 15.35
N PHE A 22 5.44 4.52 14.02
CA PHE A 22 4.40 3.87 13.23
C PHE A 22 4.68 2.41 12.87
N LEU A 23 5.86 2.02 12.37
CA LEU A 23 6.11 0.70 11.74
C LEU A 23 6.82 -0.34 12.63
N ARG A 24 7.17 0.02 13.89
CA ARG A 24 7.73 -0.94 14.86
C ARG A 24 6.76 -2.07 15.19
N LYS A 25 7.24 -3.15 15.82
CA LYS A 25 6.47 -4.38 16.11
C LYS A 25 5.09 -4.10 16.72
N ASP A 26 5.01 -3.21 17.71
CA ASP A 26 3.78 -2.78 18.39
C ASP A 26 3.49 -1.29 18.11
N GLY A 27 3.82 -0.86 16.89
CA GLY A 27 3.71 0.52 16.42
C GLY A 27 2.28 0.92 16.05
N ALA A 28 2.12 2.20 15.73
CA ALA A 28 0.81 2.76 15.41
C ALA A 28 0.12 2.13 14.19
N TRP A 29 0.84 1.39 13.32
CA TRP A 29 0.28 0.61 12.21
C TRP A 29 -0.85 -0.35 12.63
N ASN A 30 -0.79 -0.89 13.86
CA ASN A 30 -1.78 -1.84 14.37
C ASN A 30 -2.85 -1.20 15.28
N THR A 31 -2.90 0.14 15.33
CA THR A 31 -3.98 0.86 16.06
C THR A 31 -5.20 1.06 15.15
N LYS A 32 -6.36 1.40 15.72
CA LYS A 32 -7.57 1.72 14.92
C LYS A 32 -7.30 2.81 13.87
N TYR A 33 -6.52 3.83 14.23
CA TYR A 33 -6.15 4.89 13.28
C TYR A 33 -5.17 4.38 12.22
N GLY A 34 -4.19 3.55 12.62
CA GLY A 34 -3.25 2.94 11.67
C GLY A 34 -3.93 2.05 10.64
N GLN A 35 -4.86 1.20 11.08
CA GLN A 35 -5.67 0.36 10.19
C GLN A 35 -6.51 1.22 9.24
N PHE A 36 -7.24 2.22 9.75
CA PHE A 36 -7.98 3.18 8.93
C PHE A 36 -7.08 3.87 7.88
N PHE A 37 -5.90 4.33 8.29
CA PHE A 37 -4.95 4.98 7.39
C PHE A 37 -4.45 4.02 6.32
N LEU A 38 -4.07 2.79 6.69
CA LEU A 38 -3.55 1.80 5.77
C LEU A 38 -4.62 1.32 4.78
N GLU A 39 -5.86 1.10 5.23
CA GLU A 39 -7.01 0.81 4.36
C GLU A 39 -7.22 1.93 3.33
N TRP A 40 -7.28 3.18 3.79
CA TRP A 40 -7.43 4.34 2.91
C TRP A 40 -6.25 4.44 1.93
N TYR A 41 -5.02 4.31 2.41
CA TYR A 41 -3.81 4.49 1.62
C TYR A 41 -3.66 3.39 0.56
N SER A 42 -3.82 2.12 0.96
CA SER A 42 -3.74 1.00 0.01
C SER A 42 -4.89 1.02 -0.99
N GLY A 43 -6.08 1.51 -0.60
CA GLY A 43 -7.22 1.67 -1.50
C GLY A 43 -6.97 2.67 -2.63
N LYS A 44 -6.08 3.66 -2.45
CA LYS A 44 -5.75 4.63 -3.52
C LYS A 44 -5.00 4.02 -4.69
N LEU A 45 -4.25 2.93 -4.48
CA LEU A 45 -3.50 2.29 -5.55
C LEU A 45 -4.40 1.58 -6.60
N PRO A 46 -5.32 0.68 -6.23
CA PRO A 46 -6.24 0.06 -7.19
C PRO A 46 -7.22 1.10 -7.78
N GLU A 47 -7.73 2.06 -7.00
CA GLU A 47 -8.55 3.17 -7.53
C GLU A 47 -7.81 3.99 -8.61
N HIS A 48 -6.50 4.16 -8.46
CA HIS A 48 -5.68 4.83 -9.45
C HIS A 48 -5.44 3.95 -10.69
N GLY A 49 -5.11 2.67 -10.47
CA GLY A 49 -4.94 1.67 -11.52
C GLY A 49 -6.18 1.53 -12.40
N ASP A 50 -7.37 1.46 -11.80
CA ASP A 50 -8.64 1.34 -12.51
C ASP A 50 -8.92 2.55 -13.41
N ARG A 51 -8.66 3.77 -12.91
CA ARG A 51 -8.79 5.00 -13.71
C ARG A 51 -7.87 5.00 -14.94
N ILE A 52 -6.61 4.62 -14.76
CA ILE A 52 -5.65 4.55 -15.88
C ILE A 52 -6.03 3.44 -16.86
N LEU A 53 -6.37 2.25 -16.36
CA LEU A 53 -6.73 1.11 -17.21
C LEU A 53 -8.04 1.37 -17.96
N THR A 54 -8.99 2.06 -17.36
CA THR A 54 -10.23 2.49 -18.04
C THR A 54 -9.93 3.44 -19.20
N ALA A 55 -9.07 4.44 -18.98
CA ALA A 55 -8.63 5.34 -20.05
C ALA A 55 -7.85 4.58 -21.14
N ALA A 56 -6.94 3.68 -20.77
CA ALA A 56 -6.19 2.87 -21.72
C ALA A 56 -7.11 1.95 -22.55
N LYS A 57 -8.08 1.28 -21.91
CA LYS A 57 -9.09 0.45 -22.59
C LYS A 57 -9.89 1.26 -23.62
N ALA A 58 -10.24 2.51 -23.30
CA ALA A 58 -10.92 3.39 -24.23
C ALA A 58 -10.04 3.78 -25.43
N THR A 59 -8.77 4.10 -25.18
CA THR A 59 -7.81 4.49 -26.23
C THR A 59 -7.46 3.34 -27.18
N PHE A 60 -7.27 2.14 -26.65
CA PHE A 60 -6.90 0.94 -27.44
C PHE A 60 -8.12 0.13 -27.90
N ARG A 61 -9.33 0.70 -27.81
CA ARG A 61 -10.55 0.00 -28.23
C ARG A 61 -10.49 -0.30 -29.73
N GLY A 62 -10.65 -1.58 -30.08
CA GLY A 62 -10.63 -2.04 -31.48
C GLY A 62 -9.24 -2.41 -32.02
N THR A 63 -8.19 -2.37 -31.18
CA THR A 63 -6.89 -2.95 -31.51
C THR A 63 -6.74 -4.36 -30.90
N GLU A 64 -5.77 -5.14 -31.38
CA GLU A 64 -5.38 -6.42 -30.76
C GLU A 64 -4.40 -6.26 -29.58
N THR A 65 -4.31 -5.05 -29.01
CA THR A 65 -3.36 -4.73 -27.96
C THR A 65 -3.80 -5.31 -26.62
N LYS A 66 -2.89 -6.04 -25.95
CA LYS A 66 -3.09 -6.49 -24.57
C LYS A 66 -2.60 -5.42 -23.59
N LEU A 67 -3.42 -5.12 -22.59
CA LEU A 67 -3.04 -4.25 -21.48
C LEU A 67 -2.52 -5.09 -20.30
N SER A 68 -1.46 -4.62 -19.66
CA SER A 68 -0.86 -5.27 -18.48
C SER A 68 -0.45 -4.23 -17.44
N GLY A 69 -0.65 -4.54 -16.16
CA GLY A 69 -0.09 -3.79 -15.03
C GLY A 69 1.19 -4.44 -14.51
N LYS A 70 2.08 -3.65 -13.89
CA LYS A 70 3.28 -4.16 -13.21
C LYS A 70 3.17 -3.87 -11.71
N VAL A 71 3.21 -4.93 -10.90
CA VAL A 71 3.23 -4.86 -9.44
C VAL A 71 4.67 -5.09 -8.97
N ALA A 72 5.15 -4.27 -8.03
CA ALA A 72 6.52 -4.38 -7.53
C ALA A 72 6.64 -5.52 -6.50
N GLY A 73 7.70 -6.32 -6.62
CA GLY A 73 8.05 -7.36 -5.64
C GLY A 73 8.81 -6.78 -4.45
N ILE A 74 8.08 -6.35 -3.41
CA ILE A 74 8.65 -5.74 -2.21
C ILE A 74 8.94 -6.85 -1.18
N HIS A 75 10.18 -7.33 -1.19
CA HIS A 75 10.58 -8.53 -0.41
C HIS A 75 11.35 -8.20 0.87
N TRP A 76 11.94 -7.01 0.99
CA TRP A 76 12.62 -6.59 2.21
C TRP A 76 11.60 -6.28 3.31
N HIS A 77 11.96 -6.56 4.57
CA HIS A 77 11.07 -6.51 5.74
C HIS A 77 9.81 -7.42 5.69
N TYR A 78 9.66 -8.29 4.68
CA TYR A 78 8.56 -9.26 4.61
C TYR A 78 8.46 -10.18 5.83
N ARG A 79 9.59 -10.49 6.47
CA ARG A 79 9.63 -11.35 7.68
C ARG A 79 9.38 -10.58 8.99
N THR A 80 9.04 -9.29 8.95
CA THR A 80 8.67 -8.51 10.16
C THR A 80 7.15 -8.51 10.33
N ARG A 81 6.66 -8.33 11.57
CA ARG A 81 5.21 -8.29 11.82
C ARG A 81 4.49 -7.18 11.06
N SER A 82 5.17 -6.06 10.84
CA SER A 82 4.58 -4.89 10.19
C SER A 82 4.68 -4.94 8.68
N HIS A 83 5.47 -5.83 8.06
CA HIS A 83 5.66 -5.82 6.61
C HIS A 83 5.99 -4.42 6.08
N ALA A 84 6.84 -3.70 6.82
CA ALA A 84 6.94 -2.24 6.76
C ALA A 84 7.15 -1.68 5.35
N ALA A 85 7.96 -2.37 4.54
CA ALA A 85 8.22 -1.97 3.17
C ALA A 85 6.97 -2.08 2.27
N GLU A 86 6.20 -3.16 2.40
CA GLU A 86 4.96 -3.38 1.66
C GLU A 86 3.92 -2.32 2.06
N LEU A 87 3.76 -2.05 3.36
CA LEU A 87 2.85 -0.99 3.83
C LEU A 87 3.20 0.38 3.26
N THR A 88 4.49 0.74 3.25
CA THR A 88 4.94 2.02 2.67
C THR A 88 4.81 2.07 1.15
N ALA A 89 4.81 0.92 0.47
CA ALA A 89 4.59 0.82 -0.98
C ALA A 89 3.09 0.89 -1.36
N GLY A 90 2.19 0.93 -0.37
CA GLY A 90 0.75 0.92 -0.59
C GLY A 90 0.16 -0.48 -0.70
N TYR A 91 0.93 -1.54 -0.44
CA TYR A 91 0.44 -2.90 -0.32
C TYR A 91 0.09 -3.15 1.15
N TYR A 92 -1.19 -3.08 1.49
CA TYR A 92 -1.63 -3.41 2.86
C TYR A 92 -1.64 -4.92 3.07
N ASN A 93 -0.45 -5.51 3.04
CA ASN A 93 -0.19 -6.91 3.22
C ASN A 93 0.34 -7.15 4.64
N ILE A 94 -0.39 -7.92 5.43
CA ILE A 94 0.01 -8.34 6.77
C ILE A 94 -0.38 -9.81 6.97
N ARG A 95 0.11 -10.45 8.03
CA ARG A 95 -0.04 -11.90 8.25
C ARG A 95 -1.45 -12.49 8.06
N TYR A 96 -2.51 -11.70 8.27
CA TYR A 96 -3.91 -12.14 8.18
C TYR A 96 -4.71 -11.40 7.10
N GLN A 97 -4.05 -10.66 6.20
CA GLN A 97 -4.68 -9.90 5.13
C GLN A 97 -3.77 -9.88 3.90
N ASP A 98 -4.28 -10.41 2.79
CA ASP A 98 -3.59 -10.38 1.50
C ASP A 98 -3.77 -9.01 0.83
N GLY A 99 -2.71 -8.22 0.80
CA GLY A 99 -2.70 -6.89 0.19
C GLY A 99 -2.59 -6.88 -1.34
N TYR A 100 -2.35 -8.03 -1.97
CA TYR A 100 -2.21 -8.17 -3.41
C TYR A 100 -3.51 -8.62 -4.08
N LEU A 101 -4.36 -9.37 -3.38
CA LEU A 101 -5.64 -9.85 -3.90
C LEU A 101 -6.53 -8.73 -4.50
N PRO A 102 -6.63 -7.52 -3.92
CA PRO A 102 -7.43 -6.43 -4.52
C PRO A 102 -6.86 -5.83 -5.81
N ILE A 103 -5.63 -6.18 -6.20
CA ILE A 103 -4.93 -5.67 -7.39
C ILE A 103 -5.08 -6.64 -8.58
N ALA A 104 -5.37 -7.92 -8.31
CA ALA A 104 -5.52 -8.99 -9.31
C ALA A 104 -6.85 -8.88 -10.07
#